data_AF-W2T4B7-F1
#
_entry.id   AF-W2T4B7-F1
#
_cell.length_a   1.000
_cell.length_b   1.000
_cell.length_c   1.000
_cell.angle_alpha   90.00
_cell.angle_beta   90.00
_cell.angle_gamma   90.00
#
_symmetry.space_group_name_H-M   'P 1'
#
loop_
_entity.id
_entity.type
_entity.pdbx_description
1 polymer ?
#
loop_
_entity_poly.entity_id
_entity_poly.type
_entity_poly.pdbx_seq_one_letter_code
_entity_poly.pdbx_strand_id
1 'polypeptide(L)'
;MTMGPCAIFVKEHFAKHSPKNLSEGKETMKEAAAAWKSLDVVQRKKYEELAKQYRADKMHEFDALSDEEKQERISSSLEEKEEKARRKERRERRDKWEKTGHPERAPSAYNLFVQEQFNQLKKKGDVVTPVVNTMQRISAEWKAMSESAKEPYIAKASKMAERYKTELELWKSKLQHEEKNHPKEV
;
A
#
# COMPACT_ATOMS: atom_id res chain seq x y z
N MET A 1 -17.04 -13.18 0.10
CA MET A 1 -16.87 -12.99 -1.35
C MET A 1 -17.71 -14.03 -2.09
N THR A 2 -18.63 -13.60 -2.95
CA THR A 2 -19.44 -14.52 -3.78
C THR A 2 -18.68 -14.82 -5.07
N MET A 3 -18.54 -16.09 -5.43
CA MET A 3 -17.92 -16.46 -6.71
C MET A 3 -18.98 -16.42 -7.82
N GLY A 4 -18.68 -15.74 -8.93
CA GLY A 4 -19.50 -15.79 -10.14
C GLY A 4 -19.19 -17.04 -10.99
N PRO A 5 -19.99 -17.33 -12.03
CA PRO A 5 -19.83 -18.52 -12.90
C PRO A 5 -18.42 -18.63 -13.49
N CYS A 6 -17.90 -17.52 -14.04
CA CYS A 6 -16.54 -17.45 -14.59
C CYS A 6 -15.47 -17.69 -13.51
N ALA A 7 -15.65 -17.16 -12.29
CA ALA A 7 -14.69 -17.35 -11.21
C ALA A 7 -14.61 -18.83 -10.75
N ILE A 8 -15.74 -19.54 -10.77
CA ILE A 8 -15.77 -20.99 -10.49
C ILE A 8 -15.03 -21.76 -11.59
N PHE A 9 -15.30 -21.44 -12.87
CA PHE A 9 -14.57 -22.03 -13.98
C PHE A 9 -13.07 -21.77 -13.90
N VAL A 10 -12.66 -20.53 -13.65
CA VAL A 10 -11.25 -20.16 -13.50
C VAL A 10 -10.62 -20.90 -12.32
N LYS A 11 -11.30 -21.02 -11.18
CA LYS A 11 -10.80 -21.81 -10.04
C LYS A 11 -10.59 -23.27 -10.41
N GLU A 12 -11.52 -23.89 -11.15
CA GLU A 12 -11.39 -25.25 -11.65
C GLU A 12 -10.23 -25.38 -12.65
N HIS A 13 -10.07 -24.41 -13.55
CA HIS A 13 -8.98 -24.36 -14.52
C HIS A 13 -7.62 -24.23 -13.83
N PHE A 14 -7.51 -23.35 -12.83
CA PHE A 14 -6.29 -23.20 -12.04
C PHE A 14 -5.93 -24.46 -11.25
N ALA A 15 -6.92 -25.18 -10.72
CA ALA A 15 -6.68 -26.46 -10.07
C ALA A 15 -6.13 -27.52 -11.03
N LYS A 16 -6.64 -27.56 -12.28
CA LYS A 16 -6.18 -28.50 -13.31
C LYS A 16 -4.77 -28.19 -13.80
N HIS A 17 -4.45 -26.92 -14.00
CA HIS A 17 -3.16 -26.50 -14.57
C HIS A 17 -2.06 -26.26 -13.51
N SER A 18 -2.43 -26.03 -12.25
CA SER A 18 -1.51 -25.92 -11.09
C SER A 18 -0.24 -25.11 -11.35
N PRO A 19 -0.35 -23.82 -11.73
CA PRO A 19 0.80 -23.00 -12.08
C PRO A 19 1.77 -22.84 -10.89
N LYS A 20 3.07 -23.01 -11.12
CA LYS A 20 4.09 -23.02 -10.06
C LYS A 20 4.69 -21.64 -9.75
N ASN A 21 4.53 -20.69 -10.67
CA ASN A 21 5.06 -19.33 -10.53
C ASN A 21 4.09 -18.29 -11.12
N LEU A 22 4.41 -17.01 -10.90
CA LEU A 22 3.57 -15.90 -11.34
C LEU A 22 3.45 -15.81 -12.88
N SER A 23 4.47 -16.24 -13.62
CA SER A 23 4.45 -16.21 -15.08
C SER A 23 3.47 -17.26 -15.62
N GLU A 24 3.60 -18.51 -15.17
CA GLU A 24 2.67 -19.58 -15.49
C GLU A 24 1.25 -19.23 -15.04
N GLY A 25 1.09 -18.60 -13.87
CA GLY A 25 -0.21 -18.17 -13.37
C GLY A 25 -0.91 -17.15 -14.29
N LYS A 26 -0.15 -16.23 -14.89
CA LYS A 26 -0.68 -15.26 -15.86
C LYS A 26 -1.12 -15.94 -17.15
N GLU A 27 -0.33 -16.89 -17.65
CA GLU A 27 -0.70 -17.67 -18.85
C GLU A 27 -1.93 -18.54 -18.58
N THR A 28 -1.99 -19.27 -17.45
CA THR A 28 -3.17 -20.05 -17.09
C THR A 28 -4.44 -19.20 -16.92
N MET A 29 -4.30 -17.94 -16.46
CA MET A 29 -5.43 -17.01 -16.41
C MET A 29 -5.90 -16.58 -17.79
N LYS A 30 -4.96 -16.32 -18.70
CA LYS A 30 -5.25 -15.94 -20.09
C LYS A 30 -5.92 -17.09 -20.83
N GLU A 31 -5.42 -18.31 -20.67
CA GLU A 31 -6.00 -19.55 -21.20
C GLU A 31 -7.41 -19.77 -20.63
N ALA A 32 -7.59 -19.66 -19.31
CA ALA A 32 -8.91 -19.79 -18.68
C ALA A 32 -9.90 -18.74 -19.21
N ALA A 33 -9.45 -17.48 -19.39
CA ALA A 33 -10.31 -16.44 -19.93
C ALA A 33 -10.70 -16.70 -21.40
N ALA A 34 -9.79 -17.23 -22.21
CA ALA A 34 -10.09 -17.63 -23.59
C ALA A 34 -11.05 -18.82 -23.62
N ALA A 35 -10.78 -19.86 -22.83
CA ALA A 35 -11.60 -21.05 -22.71
C ALA A 35 -13.02 -20.73 -22.25
N TRP A 36 -13.19 -19.83 -21.26
CA TRP A 36 -14.50 -19.35 -20.82
C TRP A 36 -15.30 -18.69 -21.94
N LYS A 37 -14.64 -17.88 -22.78
CA LYS A 37 -15.29 -17.21 -23.91
C LYS A 37 -15.75 -18.22 -24.96
N SER A 38 -15.00 -19.30 -25.20
CA SER A 38 -15.35 -20.36 -26.15
C SER A 38 -16.33 -21.41 -25.62
N LEU A 39 -16.73 -21.37 -24.35
CA LEU A 39 -17.70 -22.32 -23.79
C LEU A 39 -19.06 -22.19 -24.49
N ASP A 40 -19.68 -23.35 -24.75
CA ASP A 40 -21.05 -23.42 -25.25
C ASP A 40 -22.09 -23.07 -24.18
N VAL A 41 -23.35 -22.89 -24.60
CA VAL A 41 -24.44 -22.48 -23.71
C VAL A 41 -24.68 -23.51 -22.60
N VAL A 42 -24.51 -24.80 -22.90
CA VAL A 42 -24.75 -25.90 -21.96
C VAL A 42 -23.69 -25.90 -20.85
N GLN A 43 -22.41 -25.77 -21.21
CA GLN A 43 -21.31 -25.67 -20.26
C GLN A 43 -21.39 -24.39 -19.43
N ARG A 44 -21.78 -23.25 -20.03
CA ARG A 44 -22.01 -22.02 -19.27
C ARG A 44 -23.11 -22.18 -18.24
N LYS A 45 -24.24 -22.82 -18.60
CA LYS A 45 -25.36 -23.07 -17.70
C LYS A 45 -24.94 -23.92 -16.48
N LYS A 46 -24.06 -24.91 -16.66
CA LYS A 46 -23.46 -25.67 -15.54
C LYS A 46 -22.80 -24.73 -14.52
N TYR A 47 -21.98 -23.79 -14.96
CA TYR A 47 -21.29 -22.86 -14.07
C TYR A 47 -22.21 -21.80 -13.45
N GLU A 48 -23.31 -21.45 -14.13
CA GLU A 48 -24.36 -20.61 -13.56
C GLU A 48 -25.07 -21.28 -12.39
N GLU A 49 -25.47 -22.54 -12.54
CA GLU A 49 -26.09 -23.30 -11.46
C GLU A 49 -25.11 -23.54 -10.30
N LEU A 50 -23.86 -23.87 -10.58
CA LEU A 50 -22.81 -23.97 -9.55
C LEU A 50 -22.62 -22.65 -8.79
N ALA A 51 -22.68 -21.50 -9.48
CA ALA A 51 -22.58 -20.20 -8.83
C ALA A 51 -23.79 -19.88 -7.95
N LYS A 52 -25.00 -20.29 -8.36
CA LYS A 52 -26.21 -20.14 -7.54
C LYS A 52 -26.13 -21.00 -6.28
N GLN A 53 -25.77 -22.28 -6.43
CA GLN A 53 -25.59 -23.20 -5.30
C GLN A 53 -24.53 -22.67 -4.33
N TYR A 54 -23.36 -22.28 -4.83
CA TYR A 54 -22.30 -21.73 -3.99
C TYR A 54 -22.74 -20.48 -3.20
N ARG A 55 -23.55 -19.61 -3.81
CA ARG A 55 -24.10 -18.44 -3.10
C ARG A 55 -25.11 -18.84 -2.04
N ALA A 56 -26.02 -19.77 -2.36
CA ALA A 56 -27.00 -20.28 -1.40
C ALA A 56 -26.31 -20.94 -0.21
N ASP A 57 -25.30 -21.78 -0.44
CA ASP A 57 -24.52 -22.44 0.60
C ASP A 57 -23.78 -21.42 1.48
N LYS A 58 -23.15 -20.41 0.87
CA LYS A 58 -22.46 -19.35 1.63
C LYS A 58 -23.40 -18.45 2.41
N MET A 59 -24.61 -18.24 1.91
CA MET A 59 -25.65 -17.49 2.63
C MET A 59 -26.16 -18.32 3.81
N HIS A 60 -26.49 -19.60 3.59
CA HIS A 60 -26.91 -20.50 4.65
C HIS A 60 -25.83 -20.69 5.73
N GLU A 61 -24.56 -20.83 5.35
CA GLU A 61 -23.43 -20.88 6.28
C GLU A 61 -23.33 -19.59 7.12
N PHE A 62 -23.60 -18.42 6.53
CA PHE A 62 -23.61 -17.16 7.24
C PHE A 62 -24.84 -17.02 8.15
N ASP A 63 -26.02 -17.42 7.68
CA ASP A 63 -27.27 -17.33 8.44
C ASP A 63 -27.30 -18.30 9.63
N ALA A 64 -26.62 -19.44 9.51
CA ALA A 64 -26.46 -20.43 10.58
C ALA A 64 -25.51 -19.99 11.72
N LEU A 65 -24.74 -18.90 11.54
CA LEU A 65 -23.92 -18.32 12.61
C LEU A 65 -24.79 -17.65 13.67
N SER A 66 -24.24 -17.55 14.89
CA SER A 66 -24.85 -16.74 15.95
C SER A 66 -24.81 -15.24 15.59
N ASP A 67 -25.64 -14.43 16.26
CA ASP A 67 -25.68 -13.00 16.02
C ASP A 67 -24.36 -12.30 16.39
N GLU A 68 -23.67 -12.78 17.42
CA GLU A 68 -22.34 -12.28 17.82
C GLU A 68 -21.28 -12.55 16.74
N GLU A 69 -21.21 -13.79 16.23
CA GLU A 69 -20.28 -14.17 15.17
C GLU A 69 -20.56 -13.42 13.86
N LYS A 70 -21.84 -13.19 13.53
CA LYS A 70 -22.23 -12.35 12.38
C LYS A 70 -21.72 -10.92 12.55
N GLN A 71 -21.93 -10.33 13.73
CA GLN A 71 -21.47 -8.98 14.03
C GLN A 71 -19.94 -8.86 13.94
N GLU A 72 -19.19 -9.81 14.51
CA GLU A 72 -17.73 -9.82 14.44
C GLU A 72 -17.21 -9.97 12.99
N ARG A 73 -17.84 -10.85 12.20
CA ARG A 73 -17.45 -11.05 10.80
C ARG A 73 -17.74 -9.81 9.95
N ILE A 74 -18.84 -9.11 10.23
CA ILE A 74 -19.18 -7.84 9.59
C ILE A 74 -18.19 -6.74 10.01
N SER A 75 -17.91 -6.59 11.31
CA SER A 75 -16.99 -5.55 11.82
C SER A 75 -15.58 -5.75 11.26
N SER A 76 -15.05 -6.97 11.33
CA SER A 76 -13.74 -7.32 10.75
C SER A 76 -13.69 -7.02 9.24
N SER A 77 -14.75 -7.37 8.50
CA SER A 77 -14.82 -7.07 7.06
C SER A 77 -14.88 -5.56 6.77
N LEU A 78 -15.55 -4.77 7.62
CA LEU A 78 -15.60 -3.31 7.49
C LEU A 78 -14.24 -2.70 7.80
N GLU A 79 -13.59 -3.12 8.89
CA GLU A 79 -12.24 -2.67 9.25
C GLU A 79 -11.21 -2.99 8.16
N GLU A 80 -11.23 -4.19 7.59
CA GLU A 80 -10.38 -4.55 6.45
C GLU A 80 -10.64 -3.68 5.23
N LYS A 81 -11.92 -3.39 4.93
CA LYS A 81 -12.31 -2.56 3.79
C LYS A 81 -11.82 -1.13 3.99
N GLU A 82 -12.00 -0.58 5.18
CA GLU A 82 -11.46 0.72 5.55
C GLU A 82 -9.93 0.75 5.48
N GLU A 83 -9.25 -0.28 5.98
CA GLU A 83 -7.80 -0.35 5.92
C GLU A 83 -7.30 -0.40 4.47
N LYS A 84 -7.95 -1.18 3.60
CA LYS A 84 -7.66 -1.23 2.16
C LYS A 84 -7.89 0.13 1.50
N ALA A 85 -8.98 0.85 1.85
CA ALA A 85 -9.24 2.20 1.37
C ALA A 85 -8.15 3.18 1.83
N ARG A 86 -7.79 3.19 3.13
CA ARG A 86 -6.69 3.98 3.69
C ARG A 86 -5.36 3.69 3.00
N ARG A 87 -5.06 2.41 2.70
CA ARG A 87 -3.85 2.00 1.98
C ARG A 87 -3.87 2.50 0.54
N LYS A 88 -5.02 2.48 -0.15
CA LYS A 88 -5.17 3.00 -1.52
C LYS A 88 -4.96 4.51 -1.55
N GLU A 89 -5.61 5.27 -0.68
CA GLU A 89 -5.44 6.73 -0.58
C GLU A 89 -3.99 7.14 -0.31
N ARG A 90 -3.27 6.41 0.55
CA ARG A 90 -1.84 6.65 0.79
C ARG A 90 -1.00 6.45 -0.47
N ARG A 91 -1.30 5.42 -1.28
CA ARG A 91 -0.60 5.19 -2.56
C ARG A 91 -0.91 6.30 -3.56
N GLU A 92 -2.18 6.63 -3.76
CA GLU A 92 -2.58 7.67 -4.70
C GLU A 92 -2.00 9.04 -4.34
N ARG A 93 -1.93 9.36 -3.05
CA ARG A 93 -1.26 10.57 -2.56
C ARG A 93 0.22 10.59 -2.92
N ARG A 94 0.93 9.50 -2.67
CA ARG A 94 2.35 9.37 -3.01
C ARG A 94 2.58 9.48 -4.51
N ASP A 95 1.78 8.78 -5.30
CA ASP A 95 1.89 8.80 -6.76
C ASP A 95 1.57 10.21 -7.32
N LYS A 96 0.62 10.94 -6.71
CA LYS A 96 0.38 12.36 -7.04
C LYS A 96 1.61 13.21 -6.70
N TRP A 97 2.20 13.03 -5.53
CA TRP A 97 3.39 13.77 -5.11
C TRP A 97 4.58 13.53 -6.03
N GLU A 98 4.80 12.29 -6.45
CA GLU A 98 5.83 11.91 -7.41
C GLU A 98 5.62 12.60 -8.77
N LYS A 99 4.39 12.52 -9.31
CA LYS A 99 4.04 13.15 -10.60
C LYS A 99 4.12 14.67 -10.60
N THR A 100 3.82 15.30 -9.48
CA THR A 100 3.75 16.76 -9.36
C THR A 100 5.05 17.39 -8.84
N GLY A 101 6.06 16.56 -8.51
CA GLY A 101 7.31 17.03 -7.93
C GLY A 101 7.11 17.70 -6.56
N HIS A 102 6.25 17.14 -5.70
CA HIS A 102 6.07 17.64 -4.34
C HIS A 102 7.42 17.67 -3.61
N PRO A 103 7.82 18.79 -2.99
CA PRO A 103 9.11 18.88 -2.31
C PRO A 103 9.18 17.90 -1.15
N GLU A 104 10.33 17.28 -0.93
CA GLU A 104 10.52 16.34 0.18
C GLU A 104 10.56 17.09 1.51
N ARG A 105 9.94 16.52 2.55
CA ARG A 105 9.89 17.15 3.87
C ARG A 105 11.31 17.35 4.41
N ALA A 106 11.61 18.58 4.84
CA ALA A 106 12.90 18.89 5.46
C ALA A 106 13.20 17.97 6.66
N PRO A 107 14.42 17.42 6.77
CA PRO A 107 14.82 16.58 7.89
C PRO A 107 14.86 17.40 9.19
N SER A 108 14.47 16.77 10.30
CA SER A 108 14.64 17.37 11.62
C SER A 108 16.13 17.36 12.05
N ALA A 109 16.46 18.13 13.09
CA ALA A 109 17.82 18.12 13.67
C ALA A 109 18.25 16.70 14.08
N TYR A 110 17.32 15.93 14.66
CA TYR A 110 17.55 14.53 15.01
C TYR A 110 17.80 13.67 13.76
N ASN A 111 17.03 13.86 12.68
CA ASN A 111 17.25 13.09 11.44
C ASN A 111 18.64 13.37 10.84
N LEU A 112 19.10 14.62 10.89
CA LEU A 112 20.44 15.00 10.45
C LEU A 112 21.53 14.32 11.31
N PHE A 113 21.34 14.29 12.62
CA PHE A 113 22.23 13.57 13.54
C PHE A 113 22.25 12.07 13.25
N VAL A 114 21.08 11.46 13.08
CA VAL A 114 20.95 10.03 12.72
C VAL A 114 21.68 9.76 11.40
N GLN A 115 21.46 10.57 10.36
CA GLN A 115 22.15 10.42 9.08
C GLN A 115 23.68 10.50 9.24
N GLU A 116 24.17 11.43 10.05
CA GLU A 116 25.59 11.55 10.34
C GLU A 116 26.14 10.32 11.05
N GLN A 117 25.47 9.82 12.10
CA GLN A 117 25.87 8.63 12.82
C GLN A 117 25.89 7.37 11.94
N PHE A 118 24.84 7.15 11.14
CA PHE A 118 24.80 6.03 10.19
C PHE A 118 25.92 6.12 9.15
N ASN A 119 26.24 7.32 8.66
CA ASN A 119 27.35 7.53 7.75
C ASN A 119 28.71 7.26 8.42
N GLN A 120 28.88 7.64 9.68
CA GLN A 120 30.09 7.34 10.45
C GLN A 120 30.27 5.83 10.66
N LEU A 121 29.22 5.12 11.06
CA LEU A 121 29.24 3.65 11.22
C LEU A 121 29.58 2.95 9.90
N LYS A 122 28.96 3.38 8.80
CA LYS A 122 29.25 2.85 7.47
C LYS A 122 30.72 3.08 7.06
N LYS A 123 31.29 4.26 7.35
CA LYS A 123 32.71 4.55 7.08
C LYS A 123 33.66 3.70 7.91
N LYS A 124 33.26 3.31 9.13
CA LYS A 124 34.03 2.41 10.01
C LYS A 124 33.93 0.94 9.61
N GLY A 125 33.03 0.59 8.67
CA GLY A 125 32.77 -0.80 8.29
C GLY A 125 31.90 -1.56 9.30
N ASP A 126 31.23 -0.83 10.20
CA ASP A 126 30.40 -1.45 11.24
C ASP A 126 29.12 -2.07 10.65
N VAL A 127 28.75 -3.24 11.15
CA VAL A 127 27.49 -3.89 10.79
C VAL A 127 26.34 -3.17 11.50
N VAL A 128 25.52 -2.46 10.74
CA VAL A 128 24.40 -1.64 11.25
C VAL A 128 23.15 -2.49 11.54
N THR A 129 23.16 -3.78 11.20
CA THR A 129 22.01 -4.69 11.35
C THR A 129 22.07 -5.50 12.66
N PRO A 130 20.96 -5.59 13.41
CA PRO A 130 19.65 -4.99 13.13
C PRO A 130 19.63 -3.47 13.40
N VAL A 131 19.04 -2.72 12.46
CA VAL A 131 18.96 -1.24 12.50
C VAL A 131 18.31 -0.73 13.79
N VAL A 132 17.40 -1.52 14.37
CA VAL A 132 16.68 -1.21 15.62
C VAL A 132 17.65 -0.96 16.78
N ASN A 133 18.66 -1.82 16.97
CA ASN A 133 19.62 -1.69 18.06
C ASN A 133 20.49 -0.45 17.88
N THR A 134 20.94 -0.21 16.65
CA THR A 134 21.72 0.98 16.30
C THR A 134 20.93 2.26 16.53
N MET A 135 19.65 2.28 16.13
CA MET A 135 18.77 3.42 16.33
C MET A 135 18.46 3.69 17.80
N GLN A 136 18.28 2.63 18.62
CA GLN A 136 18.12 2.77 20.07
C GLN A 136 19.34 3.46 20.69
N ARG A 137 20.56 3.04 20.33
CA ARG A 137 21.80 3.67 20.80
C ARG A 137 21.89 5.14 20.38
N ILE A 138 21.69 5.44 19.09
CA ILE A 138 21.73 6.82 18.56
C ILE A 138 20.67 7.70 19.25
N SER A 139 19.49 7.15 19.54
CA SER A 139 18.43 7.90 20.24
C SER A 139 18.81 8.23 21.69
N ALA A 140 19.52 7.34 22.37
CA ALA A 140 20.02 7.56 23.73
C ALA A 140 21.15 8.60 23.72
N GLU A 141 22.08 8.51 22.77
CA GLU A 141 23.15 9.49 22.56
C GLU A 141 22.58 10.88 22.31
N TRP A 142 21.62 11.02 21.39
CA TRP A 142 20.96 12.30 21.13
C TRP A 142 20.30 12.87 22.39
N LYS A 143 19.62 12.04 23.21
CA LYS A 143 19.02 12.51 24.46
C LYS A 143 20.07 13.01 25.44
N ALA A 144 21.21 12.33 25.56
CA ALA A 144 22.31 12.69 26.45
C ALA A 144 23.15 13.89 25.97
N MET A 145 23.09 14.26 24.69
CA MET A 145 23.82 15.41 24.15
C MET A 145 23.36 16.74 24.77
N SER A 146 24.33 17.64 25.03
CA SER A 146 24.07 19.02 25.46
C SER A 146 23.36 19.82 24.38
N GLU A 147 22.73 20.93 24.77
CA GLU A 147 22.07 21.84 23.83
C GLU A 147 23.07 22.42 22.82
N SER A 148 24.27 22.79 23.27
CA SER A 148 25.36 23.27 22.41
C SER A 148 25.79 22.24 21.35
N ALA A 149 25.80 20.94 21.70
CA ALA A 149 26.13 19.89 20.75
C ALA A 149 25.00 19.63 19.74
N LYS A 150 23.75 19.94 20.11
CA LYS A 150 22.56 19.84 19.25
C LYS A 150 22.39 21.06 18.35
N GLU A 151 22.84 22.22 18.79
CA GLU A 151 22.74 23.52 18.10
C GLU A 151 23.13 23.48 16.61
N PRO A 152 24.27 22.89 16.17
CA PRO A 152 24.60 22.83 14.75
C PRO A 152 23.58 22.05 13.92
N TYR A 153 22.98 20.99 14.49
CA TYR A 153 21.93 20.23 13.82
C TYR A 153 20.61 21.00 13.79
N ILE A 154 20.29 21.74 14.85
CA ILE A 154 19.11 22.60 14.92
C ILE A 154 19.20 23.73 13.90
N ALA A 155 20.35 24.41 13.82
CA ALA A 155 20.59 25.47 12.84
C ALA A 155 20.49 24.96 11.39
N LYS A 156 21.12 23.81 11.09
CA LYS A 156 21.02 23.16 9.77
C LYS A 156 19.57 22.77 9.43
N ALA A 157 18.86 22.15 10.36
CA ALA A 157 17.47 21.75 10.17
C ALA A 157 16.54 22.96 9.97
N SER A 158 16.76 24.04 10.72
CA SER A 158 16.01 25.30 10.56
C SER A 158 16.19 25.88 9.16
N LYS A 159 17.44 25.96 8.67
CA LYS A 159 17.72 26.43 7.30
C LYS A 159 17.06 25.56 6.23
N MET A 160 17.08 24.24 6.39
CA MET A 160 16.40 23.32 5.48
C MET A 160 14.88 23.45 5.55
N ALA A 161 14.32 23.70 6.74
CA ALA A 161 12.89 23.91 6.93
C ALA A 161 12.40 25.19 6.25
N GLU A 162 13.15 26.30 6.34
CA GLU A 162 12.82 27.53 5.61
C GLU A 162 12.86 27.32 4.10
N ARG A 163 13.90 26.65 3.58
CA ARG A 163 13.97 26.30 2.16
C ARG A 163 12.77 25.44 1.71
N TYR A 164 12.42 24.43 2.50
CA TYR A 164 11.25 23.58 2.22
C TYR A 164 9.94 24.36 2.21
N LYS A 165 9.75 25.32 3.12
CA LYS A 165 8.56 26.18 3.11
C LYS A 165 8.44 26.95 1.80
N THR A 166 9.54 27.55 1.32
CA THR A 166 9.56 28.26 0.04
C THR A 166 9.26 27.33 -1.14
N GLU A 167 9.90 26.17 -1.21
CA GLU A 167 9.68 25.17 -2.27
C GLU A 167 8.23 24.65 -2.26
N LEU A 168 7.65 24.46 -1.06
CA LEU A 168 6.27 24.00 -0.90
C LEU A 168 5.24 25.04 -1.37
N GLU A 169 5.44 26.31 -1.06
CA GLU A 169 4.55 27.38 -1.53
C GLU A 169 4.63 27.51 -3.06
N LEU A 170 5.83 27.46 -3.65
CA LEU A 170 5.99 27.47 -5.11
C LEU A 170 5.29 26.27 -5.77
N TRP A 171 5.41 25.08 -5.19
CA TRP A 171 4.73 23.88 -5.67
C TRP A 171 3.21 24.00 -5.59
N LYS A 172 2.66 24.52 -4.48
CA LYS A 172 1.22 24.76 -4.34
C LYS A 172 0.72 25.76 -5.38
N SER A 173 1.44 26.86 -5.59
CA SER A 173 1.08 27.86 -6.62
C SER A 173 1.11 27.28 -8.02
N LYS A 174 2.12 26.46 -8.35
CA LYS A 174 2.20 25.76 -9.64
C LYS A 174 1.01 24.84 -9.86
N LEU A 175 0.64 24.05 -8.85
CA LEU A 175 -0.53 23.18 -8.94
C LEU A 175 -1.84 23.95 -9.15
N GLN A 176 -2.05 25.04 -8.41
CA GLN A 176 -3.24 25.86 -8.59
C GLN A 176 -3.33 26.47 -9.99
N HIS A 177 -2.19 26.86 -10.57
CA HIS A 177 -2.13 27.37 -11.94
C HIS A 177 -2.42 26.29 -12.98
N GLU A 178 -1.88 25.08 -12.81
CA GLU A 178 -2.15 23.93 -13.69
C GLU A 178 -3.63 23.48 -13.60
N GLU A 179 -4.20 23.42 -12.40
CA GLU A 179 -5.63 23.09 -12.19
C GLU A 179 -6.59 24.13 -12.78
N LYS A 180 -6.20 25.42 -12.80
CA LYS A 180 -6.99 26.48 -13.43
C LYS A 180 -6.92 26.47 -14.96
N ASN A 181 -5.76 26.08 -15.53
CA ASN A 181 -5.54 26.10 -16.97
C ASN A 181 -5.93 24.80 -17.69
N HIS A 182 -6.07 23.70 -16.96
CA HIS A 182 -6.60 22.43 -17.48
C HIS A 182 -7.72 21.92 -16.56
N PRO A 183 -8.89 22.59 -16.56
CA PRO A 183 -10.05 22.08 -15.83
C PRO A 183 -10.34 20.66 -16.33
N LYS A 184 -10.52 19.72 -15.40
CA LYS A 184 -10.83 18.32 -15.72
C LYS A 184 -12.08 18.31 -16.60
N GLU A 185 -11.94 17.88 -17.86
CA GLU A 185 -13.09 17.52 -18.68
C GLU A 185 -13.88 16.45 -17.92
N VAL A 186 -15.13 16.78 -17.62
CA VAL A 186 -16.09 15.97 -16.86
C VAL A 186 -16.63 14.85 -17.73
#